data_AF-A0A4C1VFN8-F1
#
_entry.id   AF-A0A4C1VFN8-F1
#
_cell.length_a   1.000
_cell.length_b   1.000
_cell.length_c   1.000
_cell.angle_alpha   90.00
_cell.angle_beta   90.00
_cell.angle_gamma   90.00
#
_symmetry.space_group_name_H-M   'P 1'
#
loop_
_entity.id
_entity.type
_entity.pdbx_description
1 polymer ?
#
loop_
_entity_poly.entity_id
_entity_poly.type
_entity_poly.pdbx_seq_one_letter_code
_entity_poly.pdbx_strand_id
1 'polypeptide(L)'
;MKKSAAEAHRMLSYTYDKHGGGREVFEDAELETLLDQDSCQTQQDLGVMQQDISKRLKVMGMIQKQGNWMPYELKPRDVGTALFACEPMLARQRRKAFLHRIVTGDEEWVHYDNPKRR
;
A
#
# COMPACT_ATOMS: atom_id res chain seq x y z
N MET A 1 -3.82 4.71 22.39
CA MET A 1 -2.67 5.62 22.65
C MET A 1 -1.78 5.55 21.43
N LYS A 2 -1.65 6.65 20.67
CA LYS A 2 -0.77 6.70 19.50
C LYS A 2 0.62 7.05 20.03
N LYS A 3 1.58 6.12 20.00
CA LYS A 3 2.97 6.47 20.26
C LYS A 3 3.42 7.36 19.09
N SER A 4 3.93 8.55 19.41
CA SER A 4 4.46 9.47 18.39
C SER A 4 5.69 8.85 17.73
N ALA A 5 5.94 9.13 16.44
CA ALA A 5 7.17 8.68 15.76
C ALA A 5 8.44 9.10 16.52
N ALA A 6 8.39 10.23 17.22
CA ALA A 6 9.47 10.70 18.10
C ALA A 6 9.68 9.82 19.34
N GLU A 7 8.63 9.17 19.82
CA GLU A 7 8.65 8.23 20.96
C GLU A 7 9.22 6.87 20.55
N ALA A 8 8.94 6.42 19.32
CA ALA A 8 9.54 5.23 18.73
C ALA A 8 11.06 5.41 18.55
N HIS A 9 11.48 6.56 17.99
CA HIS A 9 12.90 6.92 17.89
C HIS A 9 13.60 7.02 19.27
N ARG A 10 12.89 7.51 20.30
CA ARG A 10 13.43 7.61 21.66
C ARG A 10 13.56 6.26 22.36
N MET A 11 12.68 5.29 22.07
CA MET A 11 12.85 3.91 22.57
C MET A 11 14.04 3.22 21.90
N LEU A 12 14.28 3.47 20.61
CA LEU A 12 15.43 2.94 19.90
C LEU A 12 16.77 3.51 20.39
N SER A 13 16.82 4.76 20.89
CA SER A 13 18.09 5.30 21.43
C SER A 13 18.43 4.78 22.82
N TYR A 14 17.43 4.38 23.63
CA TYR A 14 17.66 3.85 24.98
C TYR A 14 18.13 2.39 25.00
N THR A 15 17.99 1.67 23.89
CA THR A 15 18.51 0.31 23.72
C THR A 15 19.95 0.28 23.21
N TYR A 16 20.53 1.43 22.84
CA TYR A 16 21.88 1.57 22.27
C TYR A 16 23.02 1.61 23.31
N ASP A 17 22.74 1.34 24.59
CA ASP A 17 23.74 1.36 25.66
C ASP A 17 23.82 0.02 26.41
N LYS A 18 24.02 -1.08 25.68
CA LYS A 18 24.59 -2.31 26.27
C LYS A 18 25.62 -2.96 25.35
N HIS A 19 26.88 -2.79 25.74
CA HIS A 19 28.03 -3.53 25.25
C HIS A 19 27.82 -5.05 25.32
N GLY A 20 27.97 -5.74 24.20
CA GLY A 20 28.12 -7.20 24.19
C GLY A 20 27.75 -7.93 22.90
N GLY A 21 28.63 -7.89 21.89
CA GLY A 21 28.98 -9.05 21.04
C GLY A 21 27.90 -9.96 20.42
N GLY A 22 26.66 -9.51 20.20
CA GLY A 22 25.61 -10.27 19.51
C GLY A 22 25.11 -9.48 18.31
N ARG A 23 25.05 -10.10 17.12
CA ARG A 23 24.38 -9.50 15.96
C ARG A 23 22.94 -9.19 16.36
N GLU A 24 22.54 -7.93 16.27
CA GLU A 24 21.19 -7.47 16.58
C GLU A 24 20.19 -8.21 15.69
N VAL A 25 19.44 -9.12 16.30
CA VAL A 25 18.36 -9.85 15.63
C VAL A 25 17.12 -8.99 15.75
N PHE A 26 16.74 -8.33 14.66
CA PHE A 26 15.43 -7.70 14.58
C PHE A 26 14.34 -8.78 14.71
N GLU A 27 13.40 -8.62 15.64
CA GLU A 27 12.32 -9.59 15.83
C GLU A 27 11.31 -9.49 14.68
N ASP A 28 10.79 -10.63 14.21
CA ASP A 28 9.78 -10.67 13.13
C ASP A 28 8.54 -9.86 13.50
N ALA A 29 8.14 -9.92 14.77
CA ALA A 29 6.97 -9.19 15.27
C ALA A 29 7.18 -7.68 15.21
N GLU A 30 8.38 -7.18 15.50
CA GLU A 30 8.70 -5.76 15.38
C GLU A 30 8.67 -5.32 13.90
N LEU A 31 9.19 -6.15 12.99
CA LEU A 31 9.19 -5.86 11.55
C LEU A 31 7.79 -5.83 10.96
N GLU A 32 6.94 -6.77 11.37
CA GLU A 32 5.54 -6.82 10.95
C GLU A 32 4.79 -5.58 11.43
N THR A 33 4.98 -5.15 12.68
CA THR A 33 4.30 -3.95 13.21
C THR A 33 4.72 -2.65 12.52
N LEU A 34 5.93 -2.57 11.95
CA LEU A 34 6.39 -1.43 11.17
C LEU A 34 5.76 -1.42 9.77
N LEU A 35 5.70 -2.60 9.12
CA LEU A 35 5.07 -2.75 7.81
C LEU A 35 3.55 -2.54 7.85
N ASP A 36 2.88 -2.87 8.95
CA ASP A 36 1.45 -2.60 9.15
C ASP A 36 1.14 -1.11 9.28
N GLN A 37 2.09 -0.33 9.82
CA GLN A 37 1.95 1.13 9.94
C GLN A 37 2.20 1.83 8.60
N ASP A 38 3.23 1.40 7.87
CA ASP A 38 3.54 1.89 6.55
C ASP A 38 4.16 0.78 5.68
N SER A 39 3.35 0.26 4.77
CA SER A 39 3.76 -0.80 3.85
C SER A 39 4.76 -0.35 2.78
N CYS A 40 5.02 0.96 2.66
CA CYS A 40 5.85 1.56 1.62
C CYS A 40 7.22 2.04 2.12
N GLN A 41 7.61 1.68 3.36
CA GLN A 41 8.90 2.06 3.93
C GLN A 41 10.08 1.50 3.12
N THR A 42 11.15 2.30 3.01
CA THR A 42 12.38 1.82 2.40
C THR A 42 13.23 1.06 3.41
N GLN A 43 14.07 0.15 2.93
CA GLN A 43 14.98 -0.61 3.80
C GLN A 43 15.99 0.27 4.55
N GLN A 44 16.20 1.53 4.12
CA GLN A 44 17.08 2.49 4.79
C GLN A 44 16.41 3.18 5.99
N ASP A 45 15.09 3.38 5.93
CA ASP A 45 14.33 4.06 6.98
C ASP A 45 14.21 3.21 8.26
N LEU A 46 14.38 1.89 8.12
CA LEU A 46 14.28 0.92 9.21
C LEU A 46 15.51 0.92 10.14
N GLY A 47 16.55 1.73 9.89
CA GLY A 47 17.69 1.93 10.81
C GLY A 47 18.61 0.71 11.03
N VAL A 48 18.29 -0.44 10.42
CA VAL A 48 19.07 -1.68 10.49
C VAL A 48 19.86 -1.87 9.20
N MET A 49 20.96 -2.64 9.27
CA MET A 49 21.73 -3.06 8.08
C MET A 49 20.80 -3.64 7.01
N GLN A 50 20.78 -3.00 5.83
CA GLN A 50 19.91 -3.35 4.70
C GLN A 50 19.93 -4.84 4.33
N GLN A 51 21.10 -5.49 4.48
CA GLN A 51 21.29 -6.90 4.16
C GLN A 51 20.52 -7.84 5.09
N ASP A 52 20.37 -7.47 6.36
CA ASP A 52 19.73 -8.33 7.36
C ASP A 52 18.20 -8.19 7.28
N ILE A 53 17.69 -6.98 7.02
CA ILE A 53 16.27 -6.74 6.68
C ILE A 53 15.90 -7.54 5.42
N SER A 54 16.71 -7.47 4.36
CA SER A 54 16.42 -8.17 3.10
C SER A 54 16.35 -9.69 3.29
N LYS A 55 17.30 -10.28 4.04
CA LYS A 55 17.26 -11.71 4.38
C LYS A 55 16.01 -12.05 5.18
N ARG A 56 15.65 -11.22 6.18
CA ARG A 56 14.52 -11.47 7.05
C ARG A 56 13.19 -11.41 6.32
N LEU A 57 12.97 -10.38 5.50
CA LEU A 57 11.78 -10.25 4.64
C LEU A 57 11.61 -11.47 3.73
N LYS A 58 12.72 -12.00 3.19
CA LYS A 58 12.71 -13.22 2.37
C LYS A 58 12.31 -14.46 3.17
N VAL A 59 12.78 -14.59 4.42
CA VAL A 59 12.39 -15.69 5.33
C VAL A 59 10.90 -15.60 5.70
N MET A 60 10.37 -14.39 5.91
CA MET A 60 8.95 -14.14 6.16
C MET A 60 8.05 -14.33 4.92
N GLY A 61 8.64 -14.50 3.73
CA GLY A 61 7.88 -14.63 2.48
C GLY A 61 7.32 -13.31 1.93
N MET A 62 7.82 -12.17 2.43
CA MET A 62 7.42 -10.85 1.97
C MET A 62 8.06 -10.54 0.61
N ILE A 63 7.26 -9.99 -0.30
CA ILE A 63 7.70 -9.62 -1.65
C ILE A 63 7.33 -8.16 -1.90
N GLN A 64 8.28 -7.37 -2.39
CA GLN A 64 8.02 -6.00 -2.80
C GLN A 64 7.12 -6.00 -4.05
N LYS A 65 5.96 -5.37 -3.94
CA LYS A 65 5.05 -5.11 -5.07
C LYS A 65 4.99 -3.62 -5.33
N GLN A 66 4.89 -3.24 -6.59
CA GLN A 66 4.64 -1.84 -6.94
C GLN A 66 3.22 -1.46 -6.52
N GLY A 67 3.06 -0.20 -6.10
CA GLY A 67 1.74 0.35 -5.81
C GLY A 67 0.85 0.36 -7.04
N ASN A 68 -0.47 0.24 -6.84
CA ASN A 68 -1.42 0.34 -7.93
C ASN A 68 -1.63 1.81 -8.30
N TRP A 69 -1.61 2.13 -9.60
CA TRP A 69 -1.92 3.49 -10.05
C TRP A 69 -3.42 3.73 -9.96
N MET A 70 -3.81 4.78 -9.24
CA MET A 70 -5.21 5.16 -9.07
C MET A 70 -5.43 6.51 -9.77
N PRO A 71 -6.37 6.63 -10.72
CA PRO A 71 -6.51 7.84 -11.55
C PRO A 71 -6.87 9.10 -10.76
N TYR A 72 -7.52 8.97 -9.60
CA TYR A 72 -7.88 10.09 -8.74
C TYR A 72 -8.00 9.67 -7.28
N GLU A 73 -7.71 10.62 -6.39
CA GLU A 73 -7.93 10.48 -4.95
C GLU A 73 -9.42 10.68 -4.64
N LEU A 74 -10.08 9.61 -4.22
CA LEU A 74 -11.50 9.60 -3.87
C LEU A 74 -11.72 10.30 -2.52
N LYS A 75 -12.59 11.30 -2.48
CA LYS A 75 -13.03 11.88 -1.20
C LYS A 75 -14.02 10.93 -0.52
N PRO A 76 -14.13 10.95 0.82
CA PRO A 76 -15.08 10.10 1.54
C PRO A 76 -16.53 10.21 1.02
N ARG A 77 -16.92 11.40 0.56
CA ARG A 77 -18.23 11.65 -0.07
C ARG A 77 -18.41 10.87 -1.38
N ASP A 78 -17.37 10.83 -2.22
CA ASP A 78 -17.41 10.17 -3.52
C ASP A 78 -17.47 8.65 -3.33
N VAL A 79 -16.73 8.13 -2.34
CA VAL A 79 -16.83 6.71 -1.91
C VAL A 79 -18.25 6.38 -1.47
N GLY A 80 -18.85 7.20 -0.60
CA GLY A 80 -20.23 6.98 -0.15
C GLY A 80 -21.24 7.02 -1.30
N THR A 81 -21.07 7.95 -2.23
CA THR A 81 -21.93 8.07 -3.43
C THR A 81 -21.80 6.85 -4.33
N ALA A 82 -20.57 6.36 -4.55
CA ALA A 82 -20.32 5.15 -5.33
C ALA A 82 -20.96 3.91 -4.68
N LEU A 83 -20.79 3.73 -3.37
CA LEU A 83 -21.41 2.61 -2.64
C LEU A 83 -22.94 2.66 -2.73
N PHE A 84 -23.53 3.83 -2.50
CA PHE A 84 -24.98 4.03 -2.57
C PHE A 84 -25.54 3.74 -3.97
N ALA A 85 -24.78 4.01 -5.04
CA ALA A 85 -25.18 3.64 -6.41
C ALA A 85 -25.00 2.14 -6.67
N CYS A 86 -23.91 1.54 -6.20
CA CYS A 86 -23.58 0.13 -6.44
C CYS A 86 -24.53 -0.86 -5.74
N GLU A 87 -24.89 -0.60 -4.48
CA GLU A 87 -25.76 -1.49 -3.69
C GLU A 87 -27.09 -1.85 -4.39
N PRO A 88 -27.92 -0.89 -4.84
CA PRO A 88 -29.18 -1.19 -5.51
C PRO A 88 -28.95 -1.86 -6.87
N MET A 89 -27.88 -1.50 -7.60
CA MET A 89 -27.54 -2.16 -8.87
C MET A 89 -27.20 -3.65 -8.65
N LEU A 90 -26.44 -3.96 -7.60
CA LEU A 90 -26.11 -5.33 -7.22
C LEU A 90 -27.35 -6.10 -6.78
N ALA A 91 -28.21 -5.50 -5.95
CA ALA A 91 -29.47 -6.11 -5.52
C ALA A 91 -30.39 -6.44 -6.71
N ARG A 92 -30.49 -5.50 -7.67
CA ARG A 92 -31.23 -5.70 -8.92
C ARG A 92 -30.64 -6.84 -9.75
N GLN A 93 -29.32 -6.90 -9.89
CA GLN A 93 -28.64 -7.94 -10.67
C GLN A 93 -28.88 -9.34 -10.07
N ARG A 94 -28.88 -9.45 -8.75
CA ARG A 94 -29.19 -10.71 -8.03
C ARG A 94 -30.65 -11.14 -8.20
N ARG A 95 -31.60 -10.20 -8.23
CA ARG A 95 -33.02 -10.51 -8.45
C ARG A 95 -33.31 -10.95 -9.87
N LYS A 96 -32.72 -10.28 -10.85
CA LYS A 96 -32.84 -10.63 -12.28
C LYS A 96 -31.63 -10.12 -13.03
N ALA A 97 -30.90 -11.03 -13.65
CA ALA A 97 -29.74 -10.68 -14.46
C ALA A 97 -30.16 -9.69 -15.55
N PHE A 98 -29.55 -8.50 -15.56
CA PHE A 98 -29.86 -7.45 -16.54
C PHE A 98 -28.63 -6.95 -17.29
N LEU A 99 -27.42 -7.40 -16.92
CA LEU A 99 -26.17 -7.03 -17.61
C LEU A 99 -26.23 -7.30 -19.12
N HIS A 100 -26.89 -8.39 -19.55
CA HIS A 100 -27.07 -8.74 -20.97
C HIS A 100 -27.88 -7.71 -21.78
N ARG A 101 -28.51 -6.73 -21.11
CA ARG A 101 -29.31 -5.67 -21.74
C ARG A 101 -28.61 -4.31 -21.72
N ILE A 102 -27.47 -4.21 -21.04
CA ILE A 102 -26.75 -2.96 -20.93
C ILE A 102 -25.95 -2.75 -22.21
N VAL A 103 -26.15 -1.60 -22.84
CA VAL A 103 -25.28 -1.09 -23.90
C VAL A 103 -24.51 0.09 -23.31
N THR A 104 -23.19 0.02 -23.32
CA THR A 104 -22.30 1.08 -22.85
C THR A 104 -21.54 1.68 -24.03
N GLY A 105 -21.27 2.98 -23.98
CA GLY A 105 -20.37 3.67 -24.91
C GLY A 105 -19.62 4.75 -24.15
N ASP A 106 -18.34 4.91 -24.48
CA ASP A 106 -17.48 5.99 -23.99
C ASP A 106 -16.57 6.45 -25.13
N GLU A 107 -16.03 7.66 -25.02
CA GLU A 107 -15.14 8.24 -26.02
C GLU A 107 -13.68 8.10 -25.57
N GLU A 108 -12.83 7.56 -26.44
CA GLU A 108 -11.39 7.48 -26.22
C GLU A 108 -10.66 8.31 -27.28
N TRP A 109 -9.69 9.11 -26.84
CA TRP A 109 -8.84 9.89 -27.75
C TRP A 109 -7.85 8.97 -28.47
N VAL A 110 -7.91 8.96 -29.80
CA VAL A 110 -6.91 8.28 -30.63
C VAL A 110 -5.84 9.29 -31.04
N HIS A 111 -4.66 9.18 -30.44
CA HIS A 111 -3.52 10.01 -30.81
C HIS A 111 -2.88 9.51 -32.11
N TYR A 112 -2.67 10.42 -33.05
CA TYR A 112 -1.89 10.17 -34.27
C TYR A 112 -0.58 10.94 -34.21
N ASP A 113 0.53 10.24 -34.34
CA ASP A 113 1.82 10.87 -34.58
C ASP A 113 1.88 11.32 -36.05
N ASN A 114 1.94 12.63 -36.26
CA ASN A 114 2.13 13.21 -37.59
C ASN A 114 3.62 13.53 -37.81
N PRO A 115 4.37 12.69 -38.54
CA PRO A 115 5.80 12.91 -38.76
C PRO A 115 6.12 14.18 -39.57
N LYS A 116 5.13 14.80 -40.22
CA LYS A 116 5.31 16.05 -40.99
C LYS A 116 5.29 17.32 -40.14
N ARG A 117 5.02 17.21 -38.83
CA ARG A 117 4.99 18.34 -37.88
C ARG A 117 6.20 18.36 -36.94
N ARG A 118 7.27 17.65 -37.28
CA ARG A 118 8.55 17.67 -36.58
C ARG A 118 9.52 18.65 -37.23
#